data_AF-A0A9E2U0K7-F1
#
_entry.id   AF-A0A9E2U0K7-F1
#
_cell.length_a   1.000
_cell.length_b   1.000
_cell.length_c   1.000
_cell.angle_alpha   90.00
_cell.angle_beta   90.00
_cell.angle_gamma   90.00
#
_symmetry.space_group_name_H-M   'P 1'
#
loop_
_entity.id
_entity.type
_entity.pdbx_description
1 polymer ?
#
loop_
_entity_poly.entity_id
_entity_poly.type
_entity_poly.pdbx_seq_one_letter_code
_entity_poly.pdbx_strand_id
1 'polypeptide(L)'
;MDARTALLGRLFDHAPMFPPASMPLADAVAEDERAQASPDAWLLGRFVVPEGTEVDGRELAIVAGGRERQGDVTYVEGVSKIRCGGAAIASVEELAGFVRRCRAQGIVFKATAGLHHAYPTAAGEHGFLNLLAAAVFGEEEAALRAPHGSFELDADSFRWGERRAGADELSDVRRTLLHSIGSCSFFEPVGELHELGIL
;
A
#
# COMPACT_ATOMS: atom_id res chain seq x y z
N MET A 1 12.47 -8.67 -14.07
CA MET A 1 11.68 -7.63 -13.40
C MET A 1 12.68 -6.71 -12.71
N ASP A 2 12.53 -5.39 -12.82
CA ASP A 2 13.42 -4.44 -12.14
C ASP A 2 12.93 -4.18 -10.70
N ALA A 3 13.71 -3.45 -9.90
CA ALA A 3 13.38 -3.21 -8.49
C ALA A 3 12.10 -2.37 -8.30
N ARG A 4 11.82 -1.42 -9.21
CA ARG A 4 10.58 -0.62 -9.18
C ARG A 4 9.35 -1.50 -9.36
N THR A 5 9.35 -2.33 -10.40
CA THR A 5 8.24 -3.23 -10.71
C THR A 5 8.08 -4.27 -9.60
N ALA A 6 9.17 -4.78 -9.03
CA ALA A 6 9.14 -5.74 -7.94
C ALA A 6 8.51 -5.16 -6.66
N LEU A 7 8.83 -3.91 -6.32
CA LEU A 7 8.36 -3.30 -5.08
C LEU A 7 6.96 -2.68 -5.21
N LEU A 8 6.71 -1.96 -6.32
CA LEU A 8 5.53 -1.12 -6.49
C LEU A 8 4.44 -1.75 -7.38
N GLY A 9 4.76 -2.84 -8.07
CA GLY A 9 3.80 -3.52 -8.95
C GLY A 9 2.53 -3.91 -8.21
N ARG A 10 1.38 -3.46 -8.74
CA ARG A 10 0.04 -3.66 -8.17
C ARG A 10 -0.05 -3.27 -6.68
N LEU A 11 0.73 -2.30 -6.22
CA LEU A 11 0.79 -1.91 -4.82
C LEU A 11 -0.51 -1.30 -4.31
N PHE A 12 -1.19 -0.50 -5.14
CA PHE A 12 -2.34 0.29 -4.70
C PHE A 12 -3.67 -0.39 -5.07
N ASP A 13 -4.29 -1.07 -4.12
CA ASP A 13 -5.69 -1.46 -4.24
C ASP A 13 -6.58 -0.20 -4.17
N HIS A 14 -7.33 0.06 -5.22
CA HIS A 14 -8.06 1.31 -5.42
C HIS A 14 -9.43 1.26 -4.75
N ALA A 15 -9.60 2.08 -3.71
CA ALA A 15 -10.74 2.07 -2.79
C ALA A 15 -11.51 3.41 -2.77
N PRO A 16 -11.88 4.00 -3.93
CA PRO A 16 -12.46 5.35 -4.00
C PRO A 16 -13.85 5.46 -3.34
N MET A 17 -14.56 4.35 -3.18
CA MET A 17 -15.86 4.30 -2.47
C MET A 17 -15.72 4.40 -0.94
N PHE A 18 -14.51 4.34 -0.40
CA PHE A 18 -14.25 4.38 1.04
C PHE A 18 -13.79 5.79 1.46
N PRO A 19 -14.04 6.19 2.73
CA PRO A 19 -13.59 7.49 3.22
C PRO A 19 -12.06 7.70 3.11
N PRO A 20 -11.60 8.95 2.88
CA PRO A 20 -12.41 10.16 2.77
C PRO A 20 -13.16 10.33 1.44
N ALA A 21 -12.70 9.75 0.32
CA ALA A 21 -13.27 10.01 -1.01
C ALA A 21 -14.77 9.67 -1.10
N SER A 22 -15.17 8.51 -0.55
CA SER A 22 -16.58 8.09 -0.42
C SER A 22 -17.39 8.22 -1.72
N MET A 23 -16.75 7.97 -2.86
CA MET A 23 -17.37 8.19 -4.18
C MET A 23 -18.58 7.27 -4.39
N PRO A 24 -19.66 7.76 -5.02
CA PRO A 24 -20.69 6.91 -5.59
C PRO A 24 -20.09 5.90 -6.58
N LEU A 25 -20.71 4.72 -6.73
CA LEU A 25 -20.17 3.64 -7.56
C LEU A 25 -19.82 4.06 -8.99
N ALA A 26 -20.69 4.86 -9.64
CA ALA A 26 -20.45 5.31 -11.01
C ALA A 26 -19.18 6.16 -11.13
N ASP A 27 -18.96 7.08 -10.19
CA ASP A 27 -17.78 7.95 -10.16
C ASP A 27 -16.53 7.14 -9.81
N ALA A 28 -16.66 6.21 -8.87
CA ALA A 28 -15.60 5.29 -8.46
C ALA A 28 -15.11 4.41 -9.63
N VAL A 29 -16.03 3.89 -10.45
CA VAL A 29 -15.71 3.12 -11.66
C VAL A 29 -15.03 4.00 -12.69
N ALA A 30 -15.55 5.20 -12.96
CA ALA A 30 -14.94 6.12 -13.92
C ALA A 30 -13.51 6.53 -13.52
N GLU A 31 -13.26 6.77 -12.23
CA GLU A 31 -11.93 7.08 -11.71
C GLU A 31 -10.98 5.87 -11.83
N ASP A 32 -11.48 4.66 -11.59
CA ASP A 32 -10.71 3.42 -11.75
C ASP A 32 -10.39 3.11 -13.22
N GLU A 33 -11.32 3.37 -14.14
CA GLU A 33 -11.07 3.28 -15.59
C GLU A 33 -10.00 4.28 -16.03
N ARG A 34 -10.01 5.49 -15.47
CA ARG A 34 -8.96 6.49 -15.72
C ARG A 34 -7.60 6.01 -15.21
N ALA A 35 -7.55 5.38 -14.04
CA ALA A 35 -6.33 4.78 -13.49
C ALA A 35 -5.80 3.65 -14.39
N GLN A 36 -6.69 2.79 -14.89
CA GLN A 36 -6.35 1.71 -15.83
C GLN A 36 -5.83 2.20 -17.18
N ALA A 37 -6.33 3.34 -17.66
CA ALA A 37 -5.87 3.94 -18.92
C ALA A 37 -4.57 4.75 -18.78
N SER A 38 -4.07 4.93 -17.55
CA SER A 38 -2.86 5.71 -17.29
C SER A 38 -1.58 4.94 -17.64
N PRO A 39 -0.46 5.62 -17.95
CA PRO A 39 0.85 4.98 -18.13
C PRO A 39 1.31 4.19 -16.89
N ASP A 40 0.82 4.57 -15.71
CA ASP A 40 1.20 4.03 -14.42
C ASP A 40 0.26 2.90 -13.94
N ALA A 41 -0.64 2.41 -14.79
CA ALA A 41 -1.61 1.36 -14.46
C ALA A 41 -0.98 0.06 -13.92
N TRP A 42 0.33 -0.16 -14.12
CA TRP A 42 1.07 -1.28 -13.54
C TRP A 42 1.20 -1.22 -12.01
N LEU A 43 1.01 -0.04 -11.40
CA LEU A 43 0.93 0.17 -9.95
C LEU A 43 -0.45 -0.17 -9.38
N LEU A 44 -1.48 -0.24 -10.24
CA LEU A 44 -2.88 -0.42 -9.85
C LEU A 44 -3.17 -1.88 -9.46
N GLY A 45 -3.69 -2.05 -8.25
CA GLY A 45 -4.10 -3.32 -7.66
C GLY A 45 -5.54 -3.69 -8.01
N ARG A 46 -6.28 -4.17 -7.01
CA ARG A 46 -7.71 -4.54 -7.13
C ARG A 46 -8.62 -3.34 -6.92
N PHE A 47 -9.82 -3.39 -7.48
CA PHE A 47 -10.87 -2.43 -7.19
C PHE A 47 -11.58 -2.84 -5.90
N VAL A 48 -11.50 -2.00 -4.87
CA VAL A 48 -12.04 -2.28 -3.54
C VAL A 48 -13.46 -1.76 -3.45
N VAL A 49 -14.39 -2.64 -3.10
CA VAL A 49 -15.83 -2.33 -3.04
C VAL A 49 -16.48 -2.85 -1.74
N PRO A 50 -17.59 -2.23 -1.28
CA PRO A 50 -18.41 -2.81 -0.21
C PRO A 50 -19.03 -4.14 -0.63
N GLU A 51 -19.30 -5.02 0.34
CA GLU A 51 -20.10 -6.24 0.10
C GLU A 51 -21.44 -5.94 -0.57
N GLY A 52 -21.83 -6.80 -1.52
CA GLY A 52 -23.03 -6.64 -2.34
C GLY A 52 -22.86 -5.71 -3.56
N THR A 53 -21.68 -5.14 -3.76
CA THR A 53 -21.37 -4.34 -4.96
C THR A 53 -20.95 -5.25 -6.12
N GLU A 54 -21.56 -5.06 -7.28
CA GLU A 54 -21.23 -5.76 -8.52
C GLU A 54 -20.58 -4.80 -9.52
N VAL A 55 -19.43 -5.20 -10.06
CA VAL A 55 -18.67 -4.44 -11.06
C VAL A 55 -18.07 -5.43 -12.05
N ASP A 56 -18.38 -5.25 -13.33
CA ASP A 56 -17.88 -6.11 -14.38
C ASP A 56 -16.44 -5.78 -14.77
N GLY A 57 -15.71 -6.79 -15.25
CA GLY A 57 -14.38 -6.59 -15.87
C GLY A 57 -13.24 -6.24 -14.91
N ARG A 58 -13.44 -6.35 -13.58
CA ARG A 58 -12.42 -6.02 -12.58
C ARG A 58 -12.19 -7.14 -11.56
N GLU A 59 -10.93 -7.28 -11.15
CA GLU A 59 -10.61 -8.06 -9.95
C GLU A 59 -11.03 -7.26 -8.72
N LEU A 60 -11.96 -7.81 -7.94
CA LEU A 60 -12.53 -7.13 -6.78
C LEU A 60 -11.83 -7.53 -5.48
N ALA A 61 -11.74 -6.55 -4.59
CA ALA A 61 -11.49 -6.73 -3.17
C ALA A 61 -12.75 -6.30 -2.39
N ILE A 62 -13.40 -7.25 -1.73
CA ILE A 62 -14.71 -7.02 -1.12
C ILE A 62 -14.54 -6.79 0.38
N VAL A 63 -15.00 -5.63 0.88
CA VAL A 63 -14.91 -5.26 2.30
C VAL A 63 -16.25 -5.47 3.00
N ALA A 64 -16.22 -6.22 4.10
CA ALA A 64 -17.36 -6.39 5.02
C ALA A 64 -16.87 -6.62 6.45
N GLY A 65 -17.42 -5.85 7.41
CA GLY A 65 -17.24 -6.11 8.84
C GLY A 65 -15.78 -6.25 9.31
N GLY A 66 -14.89 -5.32 8.91
CA GLY A 66 -13.47 -5.38 9.27
C GLY A 66 -12.66 -6.45 8.52
N ARG A 67 -13.27 -7.14 7.56
CA ARG A 67 -12.60 -8.10 6.69
C ARG A 67 -12.53 -7.57 5.27
N GLU A 68 -11.54 -8.04 4.52
CA GLU A 68 -11.42 -7.79 3.10
C GLU A 68 -11.06 -9.08 2.37
N ARG A 69 -11.91 -9.49 1.43
CA ARG A 69 -11.74 -10.72 0.64
C ARG A 69 -11.21 -10.40 -0.74
N GLN A 70 -10.12 -11.04 -1.13
CA GLN A 70 -9.48 -10.94 -2.45
C GLN A 70 -9.32 -12.34 -3.03
N GLY A 71 -10.26 -12.78 -3.87
CA GLY A 71 -10.32 -14.19 -4.30
C GLY A 71 -10.51 -15.13 -3.11
N ASP A 72 -9.58 -16.08 -2.94
CA ASP A 72 -9.56 -17.06 -1.85
C ASP A 72 -8.88 -16.54 -0.57
N VAL A 73 -8.27 -15.36 -0.61
CA VAL A 73 -7.57 -14.75 0.53
C VAL A 73 -8.50 -13.82 1.28
N THR A 74 -8.51 -13.89 2.61
CA THR A 74 -9.22 -12.95 3.47
C THR A 74 -8.27 -12.28 4.44
N TYR A 75 -8.23 -10.95 4.40
CA TYR A 75 -7.52 -10.12 5.35
C TYR A 75 -8.45 -9.70 6.48
N VAL A 76 -7.96 -9.72 7.73
CA VAL A 76 -8.75 -9.42 8.92
C VAL A 76 -8.08 -8.28 9.68
N GLU A 77 -8.85 -7.22 9.98
CA GLU A 77 -8.39 -6.05 10.74
C GLU A 77 -7.72 -6.46 12.06
N GLY A 78 -6.54 -5.90 12.33
CA GLY A 78 -5.73 -6.19 13.50
C GLY A 78 -4.95 -7.51 13.45
N VAL A 79 -5.18 -8.36 12.44
CA VAL A 79 -4.50 -9.67 12.28
C VAL A 79 -3.60 -9.66 11.04
N SER A 80 -4.18 -9.44 9.86
CA SER A 80 -3.48 -9.40 8.56
C SER A 80 -3.85 -8.15 7.75
N LYS A 81 -4.64 -7.26 8.34
CA LYS A 81 -4.94 -5.93 7.82
C LYS A 81 -4.70 -4.91 8.93
N ILE A 82 -4.10 -3.78 8.58
CA ILE A 82 -3.93 -2.66 9.50
C ILE A 82 -4.35 -1.35 8.85
N ARG A 83 -4.99 -0.49 9.63
CA ARG A 83 -5.31 0.88 9.24
C ARG A 83 -4.15 1.83 9.55
N CYS A 84 -3.73 2.60 8.55
CA CYS A 84 -2.65 3.60 8.68
C CYS A 84 -3.17 5.04 8.61
N GLY A 85 -4.50 5.24 8.59
CA GLY A 85 -5.11 6.56 8.76
C GLY A 85 -6.63 6.60 8.64
N GLY A 86 -7.16 7.80 8.42
CA GLY A 86 -8.59 8.12 8.56
C GLY A 86 -8.97 8.38 10.02
N ALA A 87 -10.13 7.86 10.46
CA ALA A 87 -10.69 8.16 11.79
C ALA A 87 -9.84 7.67 12.99
N ALA A 88 -8.97 6.69 12.77
CA ALA A 88 -7.98 6.24 13.74
C ALA A 88 -6.68 5.94 12.99
N ILE A 89 -5.62 6.65 13.36
CA ILE A 89 -4.28 6.45 12.81
C ILE A 89 -3.51 5.60 13.83
N ALA A 90 -3.04 4.43 13.43
CA ALA A 90 -2.17 3.62 14.28
C ALA A 90 -0.89 4.40 14.60
N SER A 91 -0.39 4.34 15.84
CA SER A 91 0.92 4.94 16.15
C SER A 91 2.05 4.22 15.40
N VAL A 92 3.23 4.84 15.34
CA VAL A 92 4.42 4.19 14.80
C VAL A 92 4.72 2.88 15.54
N GLU A 93 4.59 2.87 16.86
CA GLU A 93 4.82 1.69 17.71
C GLU A 93 3.81 0.57 17.40
N GLU A 94 2.53 0.93 17.21
CA GLU A 94 1.47 -0.02 16.85
C GLU A 94 1.71 -0.63 15.48
N LEU A 95 2.02 0.20 14.47
CA LEU A 95 2.30 -0.24 13.11
C LEU A 95 3.59 -1.08 13.06
N ALA A 96 4.67 -0.64 13.70
CA ALA A 96 5.91 -1.41 13.80
C ALA A 96 5.71 -2.74 14.52
N GLY A 97 4.96 -2.75 15.62
CA GLY A 97 4.59 -3.96 16.34
C GLY A 97 3.79 -4.93 15.47
N PHE A 98 2.86 -4.41 14.66
CA PHE A 98 2.09 -5.21 13.71
C PHE A 98 2.96 -5.84 12.62
N VAL A 99 3.82 -5.06 11.97
CA VAL A 99 4.75 -5.56 10.93
C VAL A 99 5.68 -6.64 11.51
N ARG A 100 6.26 -6.41 12.69
CA ARG A 100 7.11 -7.39 13.39
C ARG A 100 6.37 -8.69 13.68
N ARG A 101 5.13 -8.62 14.18
CA ARG A 101 4.32 -9.82 14.45
C ARG A 101 4.04 -10.60 13.17
N CYS A 102 3.64 -9.91 12.10
CA CYS A 102 3.37 -10.55 10.81
C CYS A 102 4.62 -11.26 10.28
N ARG A 103 5.79 -10.60 10.34
CA ARG A 103 7.08 -11.17 9.95
C ARG A 103 7.41 -12.41 10.78
N ALA A 104 7.31 -12.33 12.11
CA ALA A 104 7.64 -13.43 13.00
C ALA A 104 6.71 -14.66 12.84
N GLN A 105 5.47 -14.43 12.40
CA GLN A 105 4.45 -15.47 12.26
C GLN A 105 4.27 -15.96 10.82
N GLY A 106 4.97 -15.37 9.84
CA GLY A 106 4.78 -15.68 8.42
C GLY A 106 3.39 -15.30 7.91
N ILE A 107 2.79 -14.24 8.46
CA ILE A 107 1.48 -13.73 8.04
C ILE A 107 1.71 -12.66 6.98
N VAL A 108 1.12 -12.86 5.81
CA VAL A 108 1.04 -11.82 4.77
C VAL A 108 -0.02 -10.81 5.18
N PHE A 109 0.34 -9.54 5.21
CA PHE A 109 -0.56 -8.46 5.57
C PHE A 109 -0.76 -7.45 4.44
N LYS A 110 -1.81 -6.64 4.56
CA LYS A 110 -1.99 -5.42 3.78
C LYS A 110 -2.27 -4.23 4.68
N ALA A 111 -1.87 -3.04 4.22
CA ALA A 111 -2.23 -1.79 4.89
C ALA A 111 -3.40 -1.14 4.18
N THR A 112 -4.19 -0.34 4.90
CA THR A 112 -5.34 0.38 4.34
C THR A 112 -5.50 1.72 5.01
N ALA A 113 -6.09 2.69 4.32
CA ALA A 113 -6.33 4.06 4.80
C ALA A 113 -5.05 4.82 5.19
N GLY A 114 -4.94 6.09 4.79
CA GLY A 114 -3.87 6.99 5.26
C GLY A 114 -2.46 6.69 4.77
N LEU A 115 -2.31 6.26 3.52
CA LEU A 115 -1.02 6.05 2.85
C LEU A 115 -1.03 6.69 1.46
N HIS A 116 -1.56 7.91 1.37
CA HIS A 116 -1.60 8.69 0.12
C HIS A 116 -0.25 9.36 -0.18
N HIS A 117 0.55 9.53 0.87
CA HIS A 117 1.83 10.22 0.81
C HIS A 117 2.99 9.23 0.87
N ALA A 118 4.05 9.51 0.12
CA ALA A 118 5.27 8.72 0.07
C ALA A 118 5.98 8.74 1.43
N TYR A 119 5.91 9.88 2.13
CA TYR A 119 6.53 10.14 3.43
C TYR A 119 5.50 10.59 4.49
N PRO A 120 5.82 10.52 5.79
CA PRO A 120 4.88 10.88 6.84
C PRO A 120 4.55 12.37 6.82
N THR A 121 3.29 12.71 7.12
CA THR A 121 2.82 14.10 7.11
C THR A 121 2.85 14.73 8.49
N ALA A 122 2.81 16.06 8.56
CA ALA A 122 2.68 16.77 9.83
C ALA A 122 1.35 16.47 10.56
N ALA A 123 0.34 15.98 9.84
CA ALA A 123 -0.93 15.53 10.41
C ALA A 123 -0.84 14.14 11.06
N GLY A 124 0.32 13.47 10.97
CA GLY A 124 0.59 12.18 11.59
C GLY A 124 0.28 10.98 10.71
N GLU A 125 -0.03 11.18 9.42
CA GLU A 125 -0.20 10.08 8.46
C GLU A 125 1.13 9.40 8.17
N HIS A 126 1.09 8.10 7.91
CA HIS A 126 2.28 7.33 7.56
C HIS A 126 2.67 7.53 6.10
N GLY A 127 3.95 7.37 5.80
CA GLY A 127 4.45 7.31 4.42
C GLY A 127 4.43 5.88 3.88
N PHE A 128 3.97 5.67 2.64
CA PHE A 128 4.01 4.32 2.05
C PHE A 128 5.44 3.83 1.78
N LEU A 129 6.40 4.72 1.46
CA LEU A 129 7.81 4.32 1.31
C LEU A 129 8.41 3.89 2.66
N ASN A 130 8.02 4.54 3.75
CA ASN A 130 8.43 4.15 5.10
C ASN A 130 7.91 2.76 5.48
N LEU A 131 6.64 2.46 5.17
CA LEU A 131 6.07 1.13 5.42
C LEU A 131 6.75 0.06 4.55
N LEU A 132 7.04 0.35 3.28
CA LEU A 132 7.80 -0.54 2.41
C LEU A 132 9.20 -0.79 2.98
N ALA A 133 9.90 0.25 3.44
CA ALA A 133 11.21 0.13 4.08
C ALA A 133 11.16 -0.72 5.36
N ALA A 134 10.14 -0.54 6.20
CA ALA A 134 9.93 -1.36 7.40
C ALA A 134 9.73 -2.85 7.03
N ALA A 135 8.98 -3.13 5.96
CA ALA A 135 8.76 -4.48 5.46
C ALA A 135 10.00 -5.09 4.80
N VAL A 136 10.83 -4.29 4.12
CA VAL A 136 12.02 -4.78 3.40
C VAL A 136 13.22 -4.94 4.33
N PHE A 137 13.55 -3.91 5.12
CA PHE A 137 14.80 -3.84 5.87
C PHE A 137 14.67 -4.20 7.35
N GLY A 138 13.43 -4.30 7.87
CA GLY A 138 13.20 -4.39 9.30
C GLY A 138 13.49 -3.05 9.99
N GLU A 139 13.87 -3.10 11.28
CA GLU A 139 14.02 -1.91 12.12
C GLU A 139 12.78 -1.02 12.04
N GLU A 140 11.61 -1.63 12.24
CA GLU A 140 10.33 -1.13 11.76
C GLU A 140 10.03 0.28 12.29
N GLU A 141 10.31 0.56 13.56
CA GLU A 141 10.11 1.89 14.15
C GLU A 141 11.03 2.94 13.54
N ALA A 142 12.28 2.60 13.24
CA ALA A 142 13.24 3.52 12.64
C ALA A 142 12.89 3.81 11.17
N ALA A 143 12.49 2.78 10.42
CA ALA A 143 12.02 2.93 9.04
C ALA A 143 10.75 3.81 8.97
N LEU A 144 9.79 3.57 9.86
CA LEU A 144 8.55 4.35 9.96
C LEU A 144 8.77 5.82 10.33
N ARG A 145 9.87 6.14 11.04
CA ARG A 145 10.25 7.51 11.42
C ARG A 145 11.22 8.19 10.47
N ALA A 146 11.71 7.48 9.45
CA ALA A 146 12.72 8.01 8.56
C ALA A 146 12.20 9.28 7.84
N PRO A 147 12.97 10.39 7.84
CA PRO A 147 12.53 11.65 7.27
C PRO A 147 12.40 11.59 5.74
N HIS A 148 11.73 12.59 5.17
CA HIS A 148 11.66 12.79 3.73
C HIS A 148 13.05 12.72 3.08
N GLY A 149 13.16 11.99 1.97
CA GLY A 149 14.42 11.78 1.24
C GLY A 149 15.32 10.68 1.81
N SER A 150 14.85 9.89 2.79
CA SER A 150 15.64 8.77 3.35
C SER A 150 15.74 7.56 2.44
N PHE A 151 14.89 7.47 1.42
CA PHE A 151 14.79 6.30 0.56
C PHE A 151 15.06 6.64 -0.89
N GLU A 152 15.78 5.74 -1.55
CA GLU A 152 16.01 5.79 -2.98
C GLU A 152 15.49 4.51 -3.62
N LEU A 153 14.77 4.64 -4.73
CA LEU A 153 14.31 3.51 -5.52
C LEU A 153 14.64 3.78 -6.98
N ASP A 154 15.46 2.91 -7.57
CA ASP A 154 15.76 2.93 -9.01
C ASP A 154 15.51 1.55 -9.63
N ALA A 155 15.94 1.35 -10.88
CA ALA A 155 15.75 0.08 -11.58
C ALA A 155 16.50 -1.08 -10.90
N ASP A 156 17.59 -0.79 -10.18
CA ASP A 156 18.46 -1.84 -9.65
C ASP A 156 18.14 -2.19 -8.19
N SER A 157 17.64 -1.24 -7.40
CA SER A 157 17.38 -1.49 -5.98
C SER A 157 16.52 -0.45 -5.27
N PHE A 158 15.96 -0.89 -4.14
CA PHE A 158 15.50 -0.02 -3.07
C PHE A 158 16.60 0.14 -2.02
N ARG A 159 16.81 1.36 -1.51
CA ARG A 159 17.90 1.68 -0.57
C ARG A 159 17.43 2.51 0.61
N TRP A 160 18.06 2.27 1.76
CA TRP A 160 17.91 3.06 2.98
C TRP A 160 19.22 3.04 3.78
N GLY A 161 19.91 4.19 3.85
CA GLY A 161 21.25 4.25 4.43
C GLY A 161 22.22 3.33 3.68
N GLU A 162 22.92 2.45 4.41
CA GLU A 162 23.83 1.45 3.80
C GLU A 162 23.10 0.18 3.32
N ARG A 163 21.79 0.06 3.59
CA ARG A 163 21.00 -1.12 3.22
C ARG A 163 20.50 -1.00 1.78
N ARG A 164 20.49 -2.13 1.09
CA ARG A 164 20.03 -2.27 -0.30
C ARG A 164 19.29 -3.58 -0.46
N ALA A 165 18.18 -3.55 -1.21
CA ALA A 165 17.47 -4.76 -1.64
C ALA A 165 17.26 -4.75 -3.16
N GLY A 166 17.59 -5.86 -3.81
CA GLY A 166 17.40 -6.07 -5.25
C GLY A 166 16.00 -6.60 -5.59
N ALA A 167 15.68 -6.69 -6.89
CA ALA A 167 14.35 -7.08 -7.37
C ALA A 167 13.84 -8.42 -6.81
N ASP A 168 14.71 -9.42 -6.65
CA ASP A 168 14.33 -10.73 -6.11
C ASP A 168 13.90 -10.64 -4.63
N GLU A 169 14.68 -9.94 -3.80
CA GLU A 169 14.37 -9.72 -2.38
C GLU A 169 13.08 -8.91 -2.21
N LEU A 170 12.88 -7.89 -3.04
CA LEU A 170 11.68 -7.06 -3.03
C LEU A 170 10.44 -7.89 -3.42
N SER A 171 10.55 -8.71 -4.46
CA SER A 171 9.46 -9.61 -4.89
C SER A 171 9.12 -10.63 -3.81
N ASP A 172 10.12 -11.14 -3.10
CA ASP A 172 9.94 -12.08 -2.00
C ASP A 172 9.24 -11.44 -0.80
N VAL A 173 9.63 -10.22 -0.41
CA VAL A 173 8.96 -9.46 0.66
C VAL A 173 7.51 -9.15 0.29
N ARG A 174 7.24 -8.76 -0.97
CA ARG A 174 5.89 -8.47 -1.44
C ARG A 174 4.99 -9.72 -1.46
N ARG A 175 5.56 -10.89 -1.75
CA ARG A 175 4.85 -12.18 -1.75
C ARG A 175 4.62 -12.75 -0.35
N THR A 176 5.55 -12.54 0.57
CA THR A 176 5.60 -13.28 1.86
C THR A 176 5.30 -12.42 3.09
N LEU A 177 5.23 -11.10 2.95
CA LEU A 177 4.99 -10.20 4.08
C LEU A 177 4.01 -9.08 3.79
N LEU A 178 4.27 -8.18 2.85
CA LEU A 178 3.42 -7.02 2.57
C LEU A 178 2.78 -7.16 1.18
N HIS A 179 1.48 -7.43 1.10
CA HIS A 179 0.75 -7.70 -0.14
C HIS A 179 0.31 -6.46 -0.91
N SER A 180 -0.30 -5.46 -0.26
CA SER A 180 -0.82 -4.26 -0.94
C SER A 180 -1.17 -3.14 0.05
N ILE A 181 -1.52 -1.98 -0.51
CA ILE A 181 -2.01 -0.80 0.21
C ILE A 181 -3.38 -0.43 -0.38
N GLY A 182 -4.41 -0.37 0.46
CA GLY A 182 -5.70 0.19 0.07
C GLY A 182 -5.69 1.72 0.15
N SER A 183 -5.93 2.40 -0.99
CA SER A 183 -5.96 3.86 -1.10
C SER A 183 -7.24 4.34 -1.77
N CYS A 184 -7.87 5.41 -1.25
CA CYS A 184 -9.05 5.97 -1.90
C CYS A 184 -8.70 6.92 -3.07
N SER A 185 -7.42 7.21 -3.27
CA SER A 185 -6.88 7.91 -4.44
C SER A 185 -5.74 7.10 -5.04
N PHE A 186 -5.81 6.83 -6.35
CA PHE A 186 -4.69 6.24 -7.08
C PHE A 186 -3.66 7.29 -7.49
N PHE A 187 -4.12 8.47 -7.94
CA PHE A 187 -3.25 9.46 -8.57
C PHE A 187 -2.43 10.29 -7.58
N GLU A 188 -2.89 10.46 -6.34
CA GLU A 188 -2.10 11.15 -5.30
C GLU A 188 -0.77 10.46 -5.02
N PRO A 189 -0.73 9.17 -4.59
CA PRO A 189 0.55 8.51 -4.31
C PRO A 189 1.41 8.31 -5.55
N VAL A 190 0.79 8.13 -6.73
CA VAL A 190 1.53 8.01 -8.00
C VAL A 190 2.15 9.36 -8.39
N GLY A 191 1.44 10.47 -8.21
CA GLY A 191 1.96 11.81 -8.45
C GLY A 191 3.21 12.09 -7.61
N GLU A 192 3.19 11.75 -6.31
CA GLU A 192 4.36 11.93 -5.45
C GLU A 192 5.55 11.06 -5.86
N LEU A 193 5.32 9.86 -6.40
CA LEU A 193 6.40 9.04 -6.95
C LEU A 193 7.08 9.70 -8.17
N HIS A 194 6.32 10.38 -9.03
CA HIS A 194 6.86 11.19 -10.13
C HIS A 194 7.62 12.42 -9.62
N GLU A 195 7.08 13.13 -8.63
CA GLU A 195 7.74 14.30 -8.02
C GLU A 195 9.08 13.93 -7.36
N LEU A 196 9.17 12.72 -6.80
CA LEU A 196 10.39 12.14 -6.24
C LEU A 196 11.37 11.61 -7.31
N GLY A 197 10.99 11.57 -8.59
CA GLY A 197 11.81 11.03 -9.68
C GLY A 197 12.00 9.51 -9.62
N ILE A 198 11.11 8.79 -8.92
CA ILE A 198 11.14 7.33 -8.83
C ILE A 198 10.54 6.71 -10.10
N LEU A 199 9.51 7.35 -10.67
CA LEU A 199 8.86 6.96 -11.92
C LEU A 199 9.48 7.70 -13.11
#